data_AF-A0A2D6NQP6-F1
#
_entry.id   AF-A0A2D6NQP6-F1
#
_cell.length_a   1.000
_cell.length_b   1.000
_cell.length_c   1.000
_cell.angle_alpha   90.00
_cell.angle_beta   90.00
_cell.angle_gamma   90.00
#
_symmetry.space_group_name_H-M   'P 1'
#
loop_
_entity.id
_entity.type
_entity.pdbx_description
1 polymer ?
#
loop_
_entity_poly.entity_id
_entity_poly.type
_entity_poly.pdbx_seq_one_letter_code
_entity_poly.pdbx_strand_id
1 'polypeptide(L)' 'MTTQKQDMSKQDLPTTRFERVFFRYIAWFPILTLPMLVWELMETGQMGMGLIIGLVHAVLVFRFVSVNNVPGWFKKKGS' A
#
# COMPACT_ATOMS: atom_id res chain seq x y z
N MET A 1 -15.58 33.79 26.60
CA MET A 1 -14.48 33.05 25.95
C MET A 1 -14.91 31.61 25.79
N THR A 2 -15.39 31.23 24.59
CA THR A 2 -15.80 29.86 24.28
C THR A 2 -14.70 29.18 23.48
N THR A 3 -14.11 28.15 24.08
CA THR A 3 -13.10 27.28 23.46
C THR A 3 -13.73 26.54 22.29
N GLN A 4 -13.37 26.93 21.07
CA GLN A 4 -13.58 26.11 19.88
C GLN A 4 -12.63 24.90 19.97
N LYS A 5 -13.16 23.74 20.34
CA LYS A 5 -12.50 22.45 20.05
C LYS A 5 -12.46 22.34 18.53
N GLN A 6 -11.29 22.56 17.94
CA GLN A 6 -11.00 22.14 16.58
C GLN A 6 -11.16 20.61 16.57
N ASP A 7 -12.35 20.16 16.18
CA ASP A 7 -12.56 18.80 15.73
C ASP A 7 -11.74 18.68 14.44
N MET A 8 -10.54 18.12 14.59
CA MET A 8 -9.61 17.86 13.51
C MET A 8 -10.27 16.83 12.63
N SER A 9 -11.11 17.33 11.71
CA SER A 9 -11.85 16.55 10.74
C SER A 9 -10.87 15.57 10.12
N LYS A 10 -11.05 14.29 10.45
CA LYS A 10 -10.61 13.21 9.58
C LYS A 10 -11.12 13.61 8.21
N GLN A 11 -10.18 13.99 7.34
CA GLN A 11 -10.47 14.20 5.94
C GLN A 11 -10.85 12.83 5.40
N ASP A 12 -12.12 12.45 5.59
CA ASP A 12 -12.79 11.46 4.78
C ASP A 12 -12.82 12.06 3.38
N LEU A 13 -11.69 11.92 2.67
CA LEU A 13 -11.64 12.11 1.24
C LEU A 13 -12.81 11.32 0.67
N PRO A 14 -13.73 11.94 -0.08
CA PRO A 14 -14.86 11.26 -0.67
C PRO A 14 -14.33 10.32 -1.75
N THR A 15 -13.81 9.18 -1.32
CA THR A 15 -13.22 8.19 -2.20
C THR A 15 -14.36 7.51 -2.93
N THR A 16 -14.35 7.60 -4.26
CA THR A 16 -15.40 7.00 -5.08
C THR A 16 -15.46 5.49 -4.82
N ARG A 17 -16.63 4.86 -5.02
CA ARG A 17 -16.77 3.39 -4.86
C ARG A 17 -15.73 2.64 -5.70
N PHE A 18 -15.37 3.21 -6.86
CA PHE A 18 -14.30 2.73 -7.72
C PHE A 18 -12.93 2.77 -7.02
N GLU A 19 -12.51 3.91 -6.46
CA GLU A 19 -11.24 4.04 -5.75
C GLU A 19 -11.13 3.02 -4.61
N ARG A 20 -12.21 2.79 -3.86
CA ARG A 20 -12.22 1.76 -2.81
C ARG A 20 -11.98 0.34 -3.34
N VAL A 21 -12.53 0.00 -4.50
CA VAL A 21 -12.33 -1.31 -5.16
C VAL A 21 -10.93 -1.38 -5.76
N PHE A 22 -10.47 -0.31 -6.40
CA PHE A 22 -9.14 -0.19 -6.98
C PHE A 22 -8.05 -0.35 -5.92
N PHE A 23 -8.10 0.41 -4.81
CA PHE A 23 -7.15 0.29 -3.71
C PHE A 23 -7.20 -1.06 -3.00
N ARG A 24 -8.36 -1.72 -3.01
CA ARG A 24 -8.52 -3.02 -2.36
C ARG A 24 -8.03 -4.19 -3.20
N TYR A 25 -8.16 -4.15 -4.52
CA TYR A 25 -7.85 -5.30 -5.38
C TYR A 25 -6.72 -5.01 -6.38
N ILE A 26 -6.73 -3.84 -7.03
CA ILE A 26 -5.77 -3.52 -8.10
C ILE A 26 -4.47 -2.95 -7.54
N ALA A 27 -4.50 -2.22 -6.43
CA ALA A 27 -3.29 -1.65 -5.85
C ALA A 27 -2.32 -2.70 -5.26
N TRP A 28 -2.76 -3.95 -5.12
CA TRP A 28 -1.88 -5.10 -4.81
C TRP A 28 -1.13 -5.63 -6.03
N PHE A 29 -1.52 -5.27 -7.24
CA PHE A 29 -0.90 -5.76 -8.47
C PHE A 29 0.62 -5.55 -8.49
N PRO A 30 1.17 -4.35 -8.20
CA PRO A 30 2.62 -4.16 -8.19
C PRO A 30 3.30 -4.95 -7.07
N ILE A 31 2.59 -5.19 -5.96
CA ILE A 31 3.10 -5.95 -4.82
C ILE A 31 3.31 -7.42 -5.22
N LEU A 32 2.42 -7.95 -6.06
CA LEU A 32 2.47 -9.35 -6.50
C LEU A 32 3.34 -9.55 -7.74
N THR A 33 3.40 -8.60 -8.67
CA THR A 33 4.12 -8.77 -9.94
C THR A 33 5.58 -8.34 -9.87
N LEU A 34 5.94 -7.33 -9.07
CA LEU A 34 7.34 -6.90 -8.95
C LEU A 34 8.29 -7.99 -8.46
N PRO A 35 7.94 -8.84 -7.47
CA PRO A 35 8.82 -9.93 -7.04
C PRO A 35 9.18 -10.88 -8.17
N MET A 36 8.22 -11.19 -9.06
CA MET A 36 8.46 -12.04 -10.23
C MET A 36 9.42 -11.36 -11.21
N LEU A 37 9.23 -10.07 -11.49
CA LEU A 37 10.13 -9.30 -12.34
C LEU A 37 11.54 -9.17 -11.76
N VAL A 38 11.65 -8.97 -10.45
CA VAL A 38 12.94 -8.92 -9.74
C VAL A 38 13.64 -10.28 -9.81
N TRP A 39 12.88 -11.36 -9.65
CA TRP A 39 13.40 -12.72 -9.78
C TRP A 39 14.01 -12.96 -11.17
N GLU A 40 13.28 -12.63 -12.23
CA GLU A 40 13.78 -12.69 -13.61
C GLU A 40 15.04 -11.83 -13.80
N LEU A 41 15.05 -10.62 -13.23
CA LEU A 41 16.23 -9.75 -13.30
C LEU A 41 17.46 -10.36 -12.61
N MET A 42 17.28 -11.05 -11.48
CA MET A 42 18.37 -11.73 -10.79
C MET A 42 18.87 -12.94 -11.59
N GLU A 43 17.98 -13.68 -12.26
CA GLU A 43 18.36 -14.79 -13.14
C GLU A 43 19.21 -14.32 -14.34
N THR A 44 19.02 -13.09 -14.81
CA THR A 44 19.89 -12.50 -15.86
C THR A 44 21.30 -12.11 -15.37
N GLY A 45 21.65 -12.43 -14.13
CA GLY A 45 22.97 -12.14 -13.54
C GLY A 45 23.12 -10.73 -12.96
N GLN A 46 22.05 -9.92 -12.96
CA GLN A 46 22.06 -8.54 -12.45
C GLN A 46 21.68 -8.48 -10.95
N MET A 47 22.36 -9.26 -10.10
CA MET A 47 22.07 -9.32 -8.66
C MET A 47 22.07 -7.95 -7.97
N GLY A 48 23.02 -7.06 -8.32
CA GLY A 48 23.11 -5.73 -7.73
C GLY A 48 21.87 -4.87 -7.99
N MET A 49 21.35 -4.91 -9.22
CA MET A 49 20.10 -4.21 -9.59
C MET A 49 18.88 -4.88 -8.94
N GLY A 50 18.83 -6.21 -8.93
CA GLY A 50 17.77 -6.96 -8.26
C GLY A 50 17.64 -6.60 -6.78
N LEU A 51 18.76 -6.41 -6.08
CA LEU A 51 18.79 -6.05 -4.67
C LEU A 51 18.28 -4.62 -4.42
N ILE A 52 18.70 -3.65 -5.25
CA ILE A 52 18.20 -2.26 -5.18
C ILE A 52 16.69 -2.22 -5.42
N ILE A 53 16.21 -2.90 -6.46
CA ILE A 53 14.78 -2.93 -6.80
C ILE A 53 13.99 -3.64 -5.69
N GLY A 54 14.52 -4.72 -5.12
CA GLY A 54 13.92 -5.40 -3.96
C GLY A 54 13.77 -4.49 -2.74
N LEU A 55 14.79 -3.67 -2.43
CA LEU A 55 14.71 -2.70 -1.33
C LEU A 55 13.68 -1.61 -1.59
N VAL A 56 13.66 -1.04 -2.80
CA VAL A 56 12.66 -0.03 -3.21
C VAL A 56 11.26 -0.63 -3.14
N HIS A 57 11.09 -1.86 -3.61
CA HIS A 57 9.83 -2.59 -3.53
C HIS A 57 9.36 -2.77 -2.08
N ALA A 58 10.24 -3.20 -1.17
CA ALA A 58 9.90 -3.36 0.25
C ALA A 58 9.42 -2.04 0.89
N VAL A 59 10.07 -0.91 0.57
CA VAL A 59 9.64 0.42 1.05
C VAL A 59 8.28 0.81 0.48
N LEU A 60 8.04 0.57 -0.80
CA LEU A 60 6.76 0.84 -1.45
C LEU A 60 5.62 0.02 -0.84
N VAL A 61 5.86 -1.28 -0.60
CA VAL A 61 4.90 -2.17 0.06
C VAL A 61 4.62 -1.70 1.48
N PHE A 62 5.65 -1.41 2.27
CA PHE A 62 5.50 -0.91 3.63
C PHE A 62 4.69 0.39 3.67
N ARG A 63 5.00 1.32 2.75
CA ARG A 63 4.28 2.59 2.66
C ARG A 63 2.83 2.38 2.25
N PHE A 64 2.58 1.49 1.29
CA PHE A 64 1.23 1.13 0.85
C PHE A 64 0.39 0.54 2.00
N VAL A 65 0.94 -0.42 2.74
CA VAL A 65 0.28 -1.05 3.89
C VAL A 65 -0.03 -0.02 4.98
N SER A 66 0.94 0.87 5.27
CA SER A 66 0.81 1.91 6.29
C SER A 66 -0.23 2.97 5.92
N VAL A 67 -0.25 3.44 4.67
CA VAL A 67 -1.18 4.48 4.21
C VAL A 67 -2.60 3.94 4.09
N ASN A 68 -2.78 2.71 3.61
CA ASN A 68 -4.13 2.15 3.40
C ASN A 68 -4.73 1.49 4.64
N ASN A 69 -4.02 1.49 5.78
CA ASN A 69 -4.43 0.82 7.02
C ASN A 69 -4.97 -0.59 6.76
N VAL A 70 -4.26 -1.35 5.93
CA VAL A 70 -4.62 -2.70 5.51
C VAL A 70 -4.95 -3.63 6.69
N PRO A 71 -4.22 -3.58 7.84
CA PRO A 71 -4.58 -4.38 9.02
C PRO A 71 -6.01 -4.10 9.53
N GLY A 72 -6.52 -2.88 9.37
CA GLY A 72 -7.90 -2.51 9.70
C GLY A 72 -8.95 -3.16 8.79
N TRP A 73 -8.60 -3.49 7.55
CA TRP A 73 -9.50 -4.21 6.63
C TRP A 73 -9.64 -5.69 7.00
N PHE A 74 -8.57 -6.30 7.53
CA PHE A 74 -8.59 -7.69 8.00
C PHE A 74 -9.31 -7.85 9.35
N LYS A 75 -9.42 -6.80 10.17
CA LYS A 75 -10.15 -6.83 11.45
C LYS A 75 -11.68 -6.89 11.31
N LYS A 76 -12.25 -6.80 10.11
CA LYS A 76 -13.72 -6.83 9.91
C LYS A 76 -14.22 -8.25 9.54
N LYS A 77 -14.05 -9.21 10.45
CA LYS A 77 -14.81 -10.47 10.46
C LYS A 77 -14.93 -11.02 11.89
N GLY A 78 -16.06 -10.75 12.51
CA GLY A 78 -16.39 -10.97 13.92
C GLY A 78 -17.00 -9.68 14.47
N SER A 79 -18.26 -9.40 14.09
CA SER A 79 -19.47 -9.78 14.84
C SER A 79 -19.43 -9.23 16.26
#